data_AF-A0A7W1KES5-F1
#
_entry.id   AF-A0A7W1KES5-F1
#
_cell.length_a   1.000
_cell.length_b   1.000
_cell.length_c   1.000
_cell.angle_alpha   90.00
_cell.angle_beta   90.00
_cell.angle_gamma   90.00
#
_symmetry.space_group_name_H-M   'P 1'
#
loop_
_entity.id
_entity.type
_entity.pdbx_description
1 polymer ?
#
loop_
_entity_poly.entity_id
_entity_poly.type
_entity_poly.pdbx_seq_one_letter_code
_entity_poly.pdbx_strand_id
1 'polypeptide(L)'
;YMNSRVVPSTVLPEPPYSCPVNTTLVPRFIGQQPLETCNEDPRNQPCVFKYNRNCTTSSLREALSGKFVFGDMQTPWKFGRFDFCPRTKTAVADIEVITGYNFLAAENSHMNVSAIVVVPTGNRPKSRYIFEPMVGSAKHWQLGGVLTAHYSFFIDSDPQCYNMGFYIDAQCTHLFPSNQIRSFDFTDNGLLSRYILLKEFDIHDMYTGNTINAINFATRNCKVTVPLKTDISAKWYLASKSWEFDIGYNFYFRSKEHLCIRTQCPCPLDERRFGIKGLEGVCCTEYRVENGIVQGPIIQALPLLNTTQSRATMFQARLPRSAAVPENPEDICLSWNSRLLTDDVPLNQLTDFILADTTASPEFVTCNDLNPSSAAQGAMMTHKFFGHINYTFSESCYNPFLGIGGEIEFDGHHNNALQQWAAWIKGGISF
;
A
#
# COMPACT_ATOMS: atom_id res chain seq x y z
N TYR A 1 -15.00 32.86 16.34
CA TYR A 1 -15.36 31.44 16.11
C TYR A 1 -14.99 31.04 14.70
N MET A 2 -13.74 30.65 14.47
CA MET A 2 -13.35 30.01 13.21
C MET A 2 -13.87 28.58 13.21
N ASN A 3 -15.13 28.40 12.83
CA ASN A 3 -15.53 27.17 12.19
C ASN A 3 -15.22 27.36 10.71
N SER A 4 -14.03 26.96 10.28
CA SER A 4 -13.82 26.52 8.91
C SER A 4 -14.59 25.20 8.74
N ARG A 5 -15.93 25.31 8.69
CA ARG A 5 -16.72 24.31 7.99
C ARG A 5 -16.19 24.34 6.57
N VAL A 6 -15.48 23.28 6.19
CA VAL A 6 -15.27 22.90 4.80
C VAL A 6 -16.66 22.87 4.18
N VAL A 7 -17.01 23.95 3.47
CA VAL A 7 -18.15 23.93 2.56
C VAL A 7 -17.84 22.79 1.59
N PRO A 8 -18.76 21.84 1.37
CA PRO A 8 -18.51 20.80 0.39
C PRO A 8 -18.23 21.52 -0.92
N SER A 9 -17.07 21.26 -1.51
CA SER A 9 -16.87 21.63 -2.90
C SER A 9 -18.06 21.03 -3.64
N THR A 10 -18.84 21.87 -4.32
CA THR A 10 -19.73 21.41 -5.37
C THR A 10 -18.81 20.80 -6.42
N VAL A 11 -18.59 19.50 -6.27
CA VAL A 11 -17.99 18.66 -7.30
C VAL A 11 -18.97 18.76 -8.46
N LEU A 12 -18.60 19.59 -9.46
CA LEU A 12 -19.19 19.52 -10.78
C LEU A 12 -19.22 18.03 -11.17
N PRO A 13 -20.33 17.49 -11.69
CA PRO A 13 -20.39 16.09 -12.06
C PRO A 13 -19.22 15.81 -13.01
N GLU A 14 -18.26 15.02 -12.53
CA GLU A 14 -17.16 14.57 -13.37
C GLU A 14 -17.78 13.83 -14.57
N PRO A 15 -17.31 14.12 -15.80
CA PRO A 15 -17.75 13.37 -16.96
C PRO A 15 -17.49 11.87 -16.70
N PRO A 16 -18.31 10.95 -17.25
CA PRO A 16 -18.10 9.53 -17.06
C PRO A 16 -16.69 9.16 -17.54
N TYR A 17 -15.78 8.91 -16.59
CA TYR A 17 -14.45 8.43 -16.90
C TYR A 17 -14.57 7.03 -17.50
N SER A 18 -14.59 6.96 -18.83
CA SER A 18 -14.27 5.73 -19.53
C SER A 18 -12.78 5.45 -19.29
N CYS A 19 -12.48 4.39 -18.54
CA CYS A 19 -11.11 3.93 -18.35
C CYS A 19 -10.52 3.68 -19.77
N PRO A 20 -9.40 4.31 -20.16
CA PRO A 20 -8.82 4.09 -21.48
C PRO A 20 -8.48 2.61 -21.62
N VAL A 21 -9.11 1.95 -22.59
CA VAL A 21 -9.04 0.50 -22.82
C VAL A 21 -7.71 0.11 -23.48
N ASN A 22 -6.98 1.05 -24.09
CA ASN A 22 -5.86 0.76 -24.96
C ASN A 22 -4.59 1.55 -24.63
N THR A 23 -4.00 1.29 -23.46
CA THR A 23 -2.54 1.40 -23.33
C THR A 23 -1.99 0.02 -23.04
N THR A 24 -1.79 -0.74 -24.11
CA THR A 24 -0.86 -1.87 -24.15
C THR A 24 0.51 -1.32 -23.78
N LEU A 25 0.83 -1.34 -22.49
CA LEU A 25 2.21 -1.32 -22.03
C LEU A 25 2.84 -2.59 -22.58
N VAL A 26 3.46 -2.48 -23.76
CA VAL A 26 4.23 -3.55 -24.37
C VAL A 26 5.33 -3.89 -23.36
N PRO A 27 5.35 -5.10 -22.79
CA PRO A 27 6.41 -5.47 -21.87
C PRO A 27 7.74 -5.38 -22.64
N ARG A 28 8.74 -4.73 -22.03
CA ARG A 28 10.10 -4.62 -22.57
C ARG A 28 10.81 -5.97 -22.42
N PHE A 29 10.28 -7.02 -23.04
CA PHE A 29 11.02 -8.24 -23.31
C PHE A 29 11.80 -8.01 -24.60
N ILE A 30 13.09 -7.70 -24.46
CA ILE A 30 14.01 -7.73 -25.58
C ILE A 30 14.13 -9.19 -26.02
N GLY A 31 13.56 -9.52 -27.19
CA GLY A 31 13.98 -10.69 -27.96
C GLY A 31 13.25 -12.02 -27.79
N GLN A 32 12.05 -12.07 -27.20
CA GLN A 32 11.20 -13.28 -27.30
C GLN A 32 9.86 -12.93 -27.95
N GLN A 33 9.53 -13.66 -29.02
CA GLN A 33 8.22 -13.60 -29.67
C GLN A 33 7.11 -13.75 -28.61
N PRO A 34 5.93 -13.15 -28.81
CA PRO A 34 4.79 -13.43 -27.95
C PRO A 34 4.59 -14.94 -27.97
N LEU A 35 4.60 -15.58 -26.79
CA LEU A 35 4.18 -16.96 -26.64
C LEU A 35 2.73 -17.03 -27.11
N GLU A 36 2.56 -17.37 -28.39
CA GLU A 36 1.28 -17.80 -28.96
C GLU A 36 0.70 -18.87 -28.03
N THR A 37 -0.61 -18.79 -27.82
CA THR A 37 -1.52 -19.82 -27.30
C THR A 37 -0.88 -21.07 -26.70
N CYS A 38 -1.29 -21.45 -25.48
CA CYS A 38 -1.04 -22.76 -24.84
C CYS A 38 -1.47 -23.95 -25.73
N ASN A 39 -0.75 -24.18 -26.82
CA ASN A 39 -0.91 -25.22 -27.83
C ASN A 39 0.25 -26.20 -27.73
N GLU A 40 0.93 -26.27 -26.58
CA GLU A 40 1.75 -27.43 -26.30
C GLU A 40 0.83 -28.59 -25.93
N ASP A 41 0.98 -29.70 -26.65
CA ASP A 41 0.28 -30.95 -26.37
C ASP A 41 0.43 -31.29 -24.87
N PRO A 42 -0.66 -31.48 -24.10
CA PRO A 42 -0.58 -31.83 -22.69
C PRO A 42 0.19 -33.13 -22.42
N ARG A 43 0.49 -33.93 -23.45
CA ARG A 43 1.36 -35.12 -23.39
C ARG A 43 2.87 -34.82 -23.40
N ASN A 44 3.28 -33.61 -23.79
CA ASN A 44 4.69 -33.18 -23.82
C ASN A 44 5.09 -32.32 -22.62
N GLN A 45 4.16 -32.05 -21.69
CA GLN A 45 4.50 -31.32 -20.48
C GLN A 45 4.92 -32.31 -19.38
N PRO A 46 6.14 -32.17 -18.82
CA PRO A 46 6.62 -33.02 -17.74
C PRO A 46 5.79 -32.90 -16.45
N CYS A 47 4.84 -31.96 -16.38
CA CYS A 47 3.97 -31.79 -15.24
C CYS A 47 2.57 -31.44 -15.72
N VAL A 48 1.60 -32.30 -15.39
CA VAL A 48 0.19 -32.03 -15.70
C VAL A 48 -0.32 -31.03 -14.66
N PHE A 49 -0.42 -29.76 -15.04
CA PHE A 49 -1.01 -28.72 -14.20
C PHE A 49 -2.46 -29.07 -13.91
N LYS A 50 -2.83 -29.03 -12.63
CA LYS A 50 -4.07 -29.64 -12.15
C LYS A 50 -5.32 -29.03 -12.82
N TYR A 51 -5.36 -27.71 -13.08
CA TYR A 51 -6.63 -27.05 -13.42
C TYR A 51 -6.64 -25.76 -14.27
N ASN A 52 -5.52 -25.23 -14.79
CA ASN A 52 -5.55 -23.98 -15.59
C ASN A 52 -4.90 -24.11 -16.97
N ARG A 53 -5.72 -23.94 -18.03
CA ARG A 53 -5.24 -23.83 -19.42
C ARG A 53 -4.71 -22.43 -19.77
N ASN A 54 -4.80 -21.47 -18.84
CA ASN A 54 -4.27 -20.12 -19.03
C ASN A 54 -2.83 -20.06 -18.51
N CYS A 55 -1.85 -20.22 -19.41
CA CYS A 55 -0.43 -20.24 -19.05
C CYS A 55 0.14 -18.84 -18.82
N THR A 56 -0.48 -17.82 -19.43
CA THR A 56 0.00 -16.43 -19.39
C THR A 56 -1.19 -15.48 -19.34
N THR A 57 -1.01 -14.36 -18.64
CA THR A 57 -1.97 -13.25 -18.70
C THR A 57 -1.77 -12.46 -19.99
N SER A 58 -2.86 -11.86 -20.49
CA SER A 58 -2.81 -10.97 -21.65
C SER A 58 -2.26 -9.57 -21.33
N SER A 59 -2.23 -9.18 -20.05
CA SER A 59 -1.81 -7.84 -19.63
C SER A 59 -1.44 -7.75 -18.16
N LEU A 60 -0.59 -6.77 -17.81
CA LEU A 60 -0.29 -6.44 -16.41
C LEU A 60 -1.56 -6.12 -15.59
N ARG A 61 -2.56 -5.52 -16.24
CA ARG A 61 -3.86 -5.19 -15.62
C ARG A 61 -4.57 -6.45 -15.14
N GLU A 62 -4.63 -7.47 -15.98
CA GLU A 62 -5.25 -8.74 -15.65
C GLU A 62 -4.45 -9.49 -14.57
N ALA A 63 -3.11 -9.54 -14.69
CA ALA A 63 -2.25 -10.13 -13.67
C ALA A 63 -2.45 -9.49 -12.28
N LEU A 64 -2.45 -8.16 -12.19
CA LEU A 64 -2.54 -7.45 -10.91
C LEU A 64 -3.97 -7.26 -10.40
N SER A 65 -4.98 -7.60 -11.19
CA SER A 65 -6.40 -7.48 -10.81
C SER A 65 -6.79 -8.38 -9.62
N GLY A 66 -6.02 -9.44 -9.37
CA GLY A 66 -6.34 -10.49 -8.40
C GLY A 66 -7.54 -11.36 -8.78
N LYS A 67 -7.91 -11.37 -10.06
CA LYS A 67 -8.93 -12.28 -10.62
C LYS A 67 -8.32 -13.41 -11.46
N PHE A 68 -7.10 -13.22 -11.95
CA PHE A 68 -6.39 -14.19 -12.76
C PHE A 68 -5.75 -15.28 -11.90
N VAL A 69 -5.79 -16.50 -12.41
CA VAL A 69 -5.16 -17.69 -11.81
C VAL A 69 -4.30 -18.35 -12.88
N PHE A 70 -3.17 -18.91 -12.49
CA PHE A 70 -2.20 -19.53 -13.40
C PHE A 70 -1.51 -20.72 -12.75
N GLY A 71 -1.04 -21.67 -13.57
CA GLY A 71 -0.39 -22.90 -13.09
C GLY A 71 -1.26 -23.62 -12.04
N ASP A 72 -0.65 -23.94 -10.90
CA ASP A 72 -1.30 -24.64 -9.79
C ASP A 72 -2.15 -23.74 -8.88
N MET A 73 -2.31 -22.46 -9.21
CA MET A 73 -3.12 -21.55 -8.39
C MET A 73 -4.60 -21.85 -8.59
N GLN A 74 -5.27 -22.35 -7.54
CA GLN A 74 -6.69 -22.72 -7.63
C GLN A 74 -7.64 -21.57 -7.30
N THR A 75 -7.20 -20.61 -6.48
CA THR A 75 -8.05 -19.50 -6.02
C THR A 75 -7.38 -18.16 -6.30
N PRO A 76 -8.09 -17.17 -6.89
CA PRO A 76 -7.57 -15.82 -7.05
C PRO A 76 -7.24 -15.17 -5.70
N TRP A 77 -6.29 -14.23 -5.69
CA TRP A 77 -5.95 -13.53 -4.45
C TRP A 77 -7.00 -12.49 -4.04
N LYS A 78 -7.27 -12.38 -2.74
CA LYS A 78 -8.38 -11.63 -2.13
C LYS A 78 -7.99 -10.23 -1.67
N PHE A 79 -6.71 -10.01 -1.38
CA PHE A 79 -6.16 -8.78 -0.82
C PHE A 79 -5.14 -8.15 -1.76
N GLY A 80 -4.80 -6.88 -1.53
CA GLY A 80 -3.78 -6.16 -2.32
C GLY A 80 -4.06 -6.10 -3.82
N ARG A 81 -5.34 -6.09 -4.23
CA ARG A 81 -5.69 -6.02 -5.66
C ARG A 81 -5.37 -4.62 -6.21
N PHE A 82 -4.90 -4.58 -7.44
CA PHE A 82 -4.76 -3.33 -8.18
C PHE A 82 -6.06 -3.07 -8.91
N ASP A 83 -6.70 -1.96 -8.56
CA ASP A 83 -7.78 -1.44 -9.38
C ASP A 83 -7.23 -0.36 -10.31
N PHE A 84 -7.61 -0.46 -11.57
CA PHE A 84 -7.19 0.46 -12.62
C PHE A 84 -8.30 1.45 -12.97
N CYS A 85 -9.37 1.45 -12.18
CA CYS A 85 -10.40 2.48 -12.19
C CYS A 85 -10.52 3.12 -10.80
N PRO A 86 -10.81 4.42 -10.70
CA PRO A 86 -10.91 5.13 -9.42
C PRO A 86 -11.95 4.50 -8.48
N ARG A 87 -11.63 4.46 -7.18
CA ARG A 87 -12.52 3.97 -6.13
C ARG A 87 -12.99 5.14 -5.28
N THR A 88 -14.29 5.38 -5.27
CA THR A 88 -14.92 6.44 -4.47
C THR A 88 -15.71 5.86 -3.31
N LYS A 89 -15.80 6.62 -2.22
CA LYS A 89 -16.64 6.29 -1.07
C LYS A 89 -17.05 7.55 -0.34
N THR A 90 -18.35 7.67 -0.10
CA THR A 90 -18.93 8.77 0.67
C THR A 90 -19.47 8.22 1.99
N ALA A 91 -19.03 8.81 3.10
CA ALA A 91 -19.51 8.52 4.44
C ALA A 91 -19.18 9.68 5.37
N VAL A 92 -19.76 9.69 6.57
CA VAL A 92 -19.37 10.63 7.62
C VAL A 92 -17.98 10.24 8.13
N ALA A 93 -17.04 11.19 8.12
CA ALA A 93 -15.65 11.00 8.53
C ALA A 93 -15.53 10.82 10.06
N ASP A 94 -15.14 11.85 10.78
CA ASP A 94 -15.07 11.81 12.23
C ASP A 94 -15.98 12.91 12.82
N ILE A 95 -16.47 12.68 14.03
CA ILE A 95 -17.24 13.68 14.78
C ILE A 95 -16.30 14.24 15.84
N GLU A 96 -16.08 15.55 15.79
CA GLU A 96 -15.20 16.26 16.72
C GLU A 96 -16.03 16.98 17.77
N VAL A 97 -15.69 16.76 19.04
CA VAL A 97 -16.26 17.47 20.19
C VAL A 97 -15.14 18.26 20.85
N ILE A 98 -15.24 19.57 20.79
CA ILE A 98 -14.25 20.51 21.35
C ILE A 98 -14.93 21.24 22.50
N THR A 99 -14.30 21.21 23.67
CA THR A 99 -14.75 21.95 24.85
C THR A 99 -13.58 22.73 25.41
N GLY A 100 -13.76 24.01 25.67
CA GLY A 100 -12.65 24.88 26.05
C GLY A 100 -13.07 26.10 26.83
N TYR A 101 -12.05 26.80 27.32
CA TYR A 101 -12.19 27.99 28.12
C TYR A 101 -11.29 29.10 27.58
N ASN A 102 -11.89 30.28 27.42
CA ASN A 102 -11.18 31.49 27.06
C ASN A 102 -10.49 32.04 28.31
N PHE A 103 -9.20 31.76 28.44
CA PHE A 103 -8.36 32.26 29.54
C PHE A 103 -8.16 33.76 29.50
N LEU A 104 -8.03 34.31 28.29
CA LEU A 104 -7.93 35.73 28.04
C LEU A 104 -9.01 36.09 27.02
N ALA A 105 -9.82 37.08 27.38
CA ALA A 105 -10.86 37.65 26.56
C ALA A 105 -10.84 39.17 26.77
N ALA A 106 -9.87 39.83 26.15
CA ALA A 106 -9.75 41.28 26.11
C ALA A 106 -10.16 41.79 24.72
N GLU A 107 -10.34 43.10 24.58
CA GLU A 107 -10.73 43.73 23.32
C GLU A 107 -9.69 43.51 22.21
N ASN A 108 -8.41 43.44 22.58
CA ASN A 108 -7.29 43.29 21.67
C ASN A 108 -6.66 41.89 21.62
N SER A 109 -7.11 40.98 22.47
CA SER A 109 -6.50 39.65 22.56
C SER A 109 -7.48 38.61 23.05
N HIS A 110 -7.41 37.43 22.45
CA HIS A 110 -8.06 36.25 23.00
C HIS A 110 -7.12 35.07 23.02
N MET A 111 -7.20 34.27 24.08
CA MET A 111 -6.49 33.01 24.21
C MET A 111 -7.46 31.97 24.74
N ASN A 112 -7.67 30.92 23.95
CA ASN A 112 -8.53 29.80 24.25
C ASN A 112 -7.70 28.53 24.33
N VAL A 113 -7.92 27.73 25.36
CA VAL A 113 -7.41 26.36 25.41
C VAL A 113 -8.60 25.44 25.53
N SER A 114 -8.63 24.42 24.68
CA SER A 114 -9.71 23.45 24.59
C SER A 114 -9.17 22.04 24.66
N ALA A 115 -9.95 21.12 25.21
CA ALA A 115 -9.80 19.69 24.99
C ALA A 115 -10.59 19.30 23.74
N ILE A 116 -10.05 18.36 22.97
CA ILE A 116 -10.73 17.77 21.82
C ILE A 116 -10.85 16.26 21.99
N VAL A 117 -12.05 15.75 21.73
CA VAL A 117 -12.33 14.32 21.56
C VAL A 117 -12.83 14.10 20.15
N VAL A 118 -12.24 13.12 19.45
CA VAL A 118 -12.66 12.75 18.10
C VAL A 118 -13.27 11.36 18.13
N VAL A 119 -14.57 11.29 17.83
CA VAL A 119 -15.35 10.07 17.73
C VAL A 119 -15.27 9.55 16.29
N PRO A 120 -14.71 8.36 16.05
CA PRO A 120 -14.44 7.96 14.69
C PRO A 120 -15.66 7.26 14.05
N THR A 121 -16.40 7.98 13.22
CA THR A 121 -17.56 7.46 12.48
C THR A 121 -17.19 6.80 11.15
N GLY A 122 -15.99 7.07 10.64
CA GLY A 122 -15.50 6.64 9.34
C GLY A 122 -15.26 5.13 9.17
N ASN A 123 -14.47 4.73 8.17
CA ASN A 123 -14.18 3.32 7.89
C ASN A 123 -12.81 2.85 8.38
N ARG A 124 -12.61 1.53 8.30
CA ARG A 124 -11.31 0.86 8.52
C ARG A 124 -10.73 0.41 7.19
N PRO A 125 -9.39 0.31 7.08
CA PRO A 125 -8.76 -0.36 5.97
C PRO A 125 -9.11 -1.87 6.03
N LYS A 126 -9.49 -2.42 4.89
CA LYS A 126 -9.78 -3.84 4.68
C LYS A 126 -8.69 -4.53 3.85
N SER A 127 -7.70 -3.80 3.35
CA SER A 127 -6.60 -4.29 2.49
C SER A 127 -7.05 -5.08 1.26
N ARG A 128 -8.29 -4.89 0.79
CA ARG A 128 -8.80 -5.57 -0.42
C ARG A 128 -8.10 -5.08 -1.68
N TYR A 129 -7.86 -3.77 -1.72
CA TYR A 129 -7.16 -3.07 -2.79
C TYR A 129 -5.95 -2.37 -2.20
N ILE A 130 -4.92 -2.15 -3.02
CA ILE A 130 -3.73 -1.40 -2.60
C ILE A 130 -4.06 0.07 -2.27
N PHE A 131 -5.01 0.66 -3.01
CA PHE A 131 -5.58 1.97 -2.74
C PHE A 131 -7.08 1.81 -2.47
N GLU A 132 -7.46 1.77 -1.20
CA GLU A 132 -8.86 1.79 -0.78
C GLU A 132 -9.25 3.18 -0.27
N PRO A 133 -10.45 3.69 -0.62
CA PRO A 133 -10.88 5.00 -0.15
C PRO A 133 -11.09 4.98 1.36
N MET A 134 -10.38 5.88 2.04
CA MET A 134 -10.43 6.08 3.48
C MET A 134 -11.24 7.32 3.81
N VAL A 135 -12.15 7.17 4.77
CA VAL A 135 -13.03 8.21 5.28
C VAL A 135 -12.81 8.27 6.79
N GLY A 136 -12.41 9.45 7.28
CA GLY A 136 -12.03 9.66 8.68
C GLY A 136 -10.71 9.00 9.05
N SER A 137 -10.46 8.91 10.34
CA SER A 137 -9.15 8.54 10.90
C SER A 137 -9.05 7.05 11.19
N ALA A 138 -9.39 6.18 10.22
CA ALA A 138 -9.24 4.72 10.29
C ALA A 138 -9.78 4.05 11.59
N LYS A 139 -10.88 4.58 12.13
CA LYS A 139 -11.48 4.18 13.42
C LYS A 139 -10.63 4.41 14.68
N HIS A 140 -9.67 5.32 14.64
CA HIS A 140 -8.95 5.77 15.83
C HIS A 140 -9.79 6.74 16.65
N TRP A 141 -10.03 6.42 17.91
CA TRP A 141 -10.42 7.45 18.89
C TRP A 141 -9.26 8.41 19.04
N GLN A 142 -9.55 9.70 19.21
CA GLN A 142 -8.52 10.70 19.48
C GLN A 142 -8.88 11.52 20.69
N LEU A 143 -7.85 11.86 21.46
CA LEU A 143 -7.92 12.81 22.57
C LEU A 143 -6.75 13.76 22.45
N GLY A 144 -6.99 15.03 22.72
CA GLY A 144 -5.94 16.04 22.61
C GLY A 144 -6.33 17.39 23.15
N GLY A 145 -5.48 18.37 22.84
CA GLY A 145 -5.67 19.77 23.15
C GLY A 145 -5.68 20.62 21.88
N VAL A 146 -6.38 21.75 21.97
CA VAL A 146 -6.39 22.83 20.98
C VAL A 146 -6.05 24.12 21.71
N LEU A 147 -5.13 24.90 21.16
CA LEU A 147 -4.78 26.24 21.59
C LEU A 147 -5.09 27.19 20.45
N THR A 148 -5.93 28.19 20.70
CA THR A 148 -6.17 29.28 19.76
C THR A 148 -5.80 30.58 20.44
N ALA A 149 -4.90 31.35 19.85
CA ALA A 149 -4.49 32.65 20.34
C ALA A 149 -4.57 33.68 19.23
N HIS A 150 -5.00 34.89 19.59
CA HIS A 150 -5.05 36.03 18.71
C HIS A 150 -4.64 37.28 19.46
N TYR A 151 -3.85 38.11 18.82
CA TYR A 151 -3.43 39.39 19.34
C TYR A 151 -3.46 40.44 18.22
N SER A 152 -4.19 41.53 18.43
CA SER A 152 -4.19 42.70 17.56
C SER A 152 -3.28 43.77 18.15
N PHE A 153 -2.27 44.19 17.38
CA PHE A 153 -1.33 45.23 17.78
C PHE A 153 -1.95 46.62 17.69
N PHE A 154 -2.76 46.86 16.65
CA PHE A 154 -3.37 48.14 16.38
C PHE A 154 -4.88 47.95 16.18
N ILE A 155 -5.65 48.35 17.20
CA ILE A 155 -7.09 48.50 17.10
C ILE A 155 -7.34 49.98 17.24
N ASP A 156 -7.36 50.69 16.12
CA ASP A 156 -7.75 52.08 16.11
C ASP A 156 -9.24 52.21 15.81
N SER A 157 -9.89 53.18 16.42
CA SER A 157 -11.30 53.51 16.23
C SER A 157 -11.55 54.35 14.96
N ASP A 158 -10.49 54.78 14.27
CA ASP A 158 -10.57 55.57 13.04
C ASP A 158 -10.43 54.67 11.79
N PRO A 159 -11.40 54.68 10.84
CA PRO A 159 -11.37 53.89 9.61
C PRO A 159 -10.19 54.20 8.65
N GLN A 160 -9.33 55.16 9.00
CA GLN A 160 -8.13 55.50 8.22
C GLN A 160 -6.86 54.73 8.64
N CYS A 161 -6.87 54.00 9.76
CA CYS A 161 -5.69 53.32 10.29
C CYS A 161 -5.54 51.87 9.84
N TYR A 162 -4.30 51.38 9.93
CA TYR A 162 -3.93 49.99 9.67
C TYR A 162 -4.27 49.12 10.89
N ASN A 163 -4.96 48.00 10.66
CA ASN A 163 -5.13 46.95 11.67
C ASN A 163 -4.14 45.82 11.38
N MET A 164 -3.36 45.45 12.38
CA MET A 164 -2.41 44.36 12.30
C MET A 164 -2.62 43.44 13.48
N GLY A 165 -2.51 42.15 13.22
CA GLY A 165 -2.49 41.18 14.28
C GLY A 165 -1.91 39.85 13.86
N PHE A 166 -1.91 38.96 14.83
CA PHE A 166 -1.30 37.66 14.75
C PHE A 166 -2.25 36.62 15.31
N TYR A 167 -2.38 35.50 14.60
CA TYR A 167 -3.17 34.35 15.00
C TYR A 167 -2.26 33.13 15.13
N ILE A 168 -2.49 32.32 16.17
CA ILE A 168 -1.96 30.97 16.31
C ILE A 168 -3.14 30.03 16.53
N ASP A 169 -3.16 28.92 15.80
CA ASP A 169 -4.02 27.78 16.06
C ASP A 169 -3.15 26.53 16.12
N ALA A 170 -3.21 25.81 17.23
CA ALA A 170 -2.39 24.62 17.47
C ALA A 170 -3.27 23.49 18.00
N GLN A 171 -3.37 22.40 17.25
CA GLN A 171 -4.04 21.16 17.63
C GLN A 171 -3.01 20.05 17.84
N CYS A 172 -3.16 19.30 18.91
CA CYS A 172 -2.30 18.17 19.24
C CYS A 172 -3.15 17.02 19.78
N THR A 173 -3.16 15.87 19.10
CA THR A 173 -3.97 14.70 19.45
C THR A 173 -3.16 13.41 19.48
N HIS A 174 -3.54 12.51 20.39
CA HIS A 174 -3.11 11.12 20.41
C HIS A 174 -4.17 10.25 19.74
N LEU A 175 -3.78 9.37 18.81
CA LEU A 175 -4.70 8.41 18.19
C LEU A 175 -4.57 7.07 18.91
N PHE A 176 -5.61 6.75 19.68
CA PHE A 176 -5.66 5.51 20.45
C PHE A 176 -5.67 4.28 19.55
N PRO A 177 -5.29 3.11 20.09
CA PRO A 177 -5.18 1.91 19.29
C PRO A 177 -6.48 1.51 18.57
N SER A 178 -6.38 1.22 17.27
CA SER A 178 -7.49 0.73 16.44
C SER A 178 -7.14 -0.61 15.79
N ASN A 179 -8.14 -1.48 15.64
CA ASN A 179 -7.98 -2.75 14.92
C ASN A 179 -8.14 -2.52 13.42
N GLN A 180 -7.17 -2.99 12.65
CA GLN A 180 -7.09 -2.80 11.21
C GLN A 180 -6.64 -4.08 10.52
N ILE A 181 -6.97 -4.22 9.24
CA ILE A 181 -6.42 -5.27 8.38
C ILE A 181 -5.35 -4.63 7.52
N ARG A 182 -4.12 -5.15 7.59
CA ARG A 182 -2.97 -4.67 6.82
C ARG A 182 -2.26 -5.84 6.16
N SER A 183 -1.65 -5.60 5.01
CA SER A 183 -0.77 -6.54 4.34
C SER A 183 0.68 -6.27 4.74
N PHE A 184 1.44 -7.31 5.03
CA PHE A 184 2.84 -7.26 5.44
C PHE A 184 3.73 -7.92 4.39
N ASP A 185 4.99 -7.50 4.28
CA ASP A 185 6.04 -8.24 3.60
C ASP A 185 6.69 -9.23 4.56
N PHE A 186 7.34 -10.26 4.03
CA PHE A 186 8.19 -11.14 4.84
C PHE A 186 9.52 -10.47 5.17
N THR A 187 10.04 -10.74 6.36
CA THR A 187 11.26 -10.14 6.91
C THR A 187 12.48 -10.44 6.04
N ASP A 188 12.62 -11.70 5.59
CA ASP A 188 13.83 -12.17 4.91
C ASP A 188 13.76 -12.11 3.37
N ASN A 189 12.60 -11.76 2.82
CA ASN A 189 12.35 -11.80 1.36
C ASN A 189 12.32 -10.42 0.70
N GLY A 190 12.48 -9.36 1.50
CA GLY A 190 12.57 -7.98 1.03
C GLY A 190 11.24 -7.35 0.66
N LEU A 191 11.33 -6.21 -0.05
CA LEU A 191 10.19 -5.38 -0.44
C LEU A 191 9.25 -6.12 -1.40
N LEU A 192 7.95 -5.84 -1.29
CA LEU A 192 6.88 -6.47 -2.08
C LEU A 192 6.82 -7.99 -2.01
N SER A 193 7.57 -8.63 -1.09
CA SER A 193 7.54 -10.08 -0.90
C SER A 193 6.15 -10.61 -0.54
N ARG A 194 5.24 -9.74 -0.10
CA ARG A 194 3.80 -10.03 -0.02
C ARG A 194 3.15 -10.50 -1.32
N TYR A 195 3.77 -10.35 -2.48
CA TYR A 195 3.22 -10.82 -3.76
C TYR A 195 3.90 -12.07 -4.32
N ILE A 196 4.84 -12.69 -3.60
CA ILE A 196 5.46 -13.96 -4.02
C ILE A 196 4.44 -15.10 -4.00
N LEU A 197 4.79 -16.22 -4.64
CA LEU A 197 3.97 -17.43 -4.57
C LEU A 197 4.38 -18.31 -3.40
N LEU A 198 3.37 -18.87 -2.74
CA LEU A 198 3.52 -19.89 -1.72
C LEU A 198 2.98 -21.22 -2.26
N LYS A 199 3.72 -22.30 -2.00
CA LYS A 199 3.27 -23.69 -2.14
C LYS A 199 2.48 -24.10 -0.90
N GLU A 200 1.41 -24.85 -1.06
CA GLU A 200 0.65 -25.46 0.04
C GLU A 200 1.07 -26.91 0.27
N PHE A 201 1.25 -27.26 1.54
CA PHE A 201 1.70 -28.58 1.98
C PHE A 201 0.67 -29.25 2.87
N ASP A 202 0.64 -30.59 2.82
CA ASP A 202 -0.18 -31.40 3.72
C ASP A 202 0.51 -31.65 5.07
N ILE A 203 -0.08 -32.53 5.89
CA ILE A 203 0.45 -32.88 7.21
C ILE A 203 1.74 -33.71 7.17
N HIS A 204 2.06 -34.31 6.02
CA HIS A 204 3.26 -35.10 5.77
C HIS A 204 4.33 -34.30 5.01
N ASP A 205 4.19 -32.97 4.98
CA ASP A 205 5.11 -32.05 4.30
C ASP A 205 5.21 -32.29 2.79
N MET A 206 4.17 -32.88 2.19
CA MET A 206 4.06 -33.11 0.75
C MET A 206 3.34 -31.94 0.07
N TYR A 207 3.88 -31.48 -1.06
CA TYR A 207 3.23 -30.45 -1.86
C TYR A 207 1.89 -30.95 -2.40
N THR A 208 0.83 -30.17 -2.17
CA THR A 208 -0.56 -30.57 -2.49
C THR A 208 -0.95 -30.38 -3.96
N GLY A 209 -0.10 -29.72 -4.75
CA GLY A 209 -0.45 -29.25 -6.10
C GLY A 209 -1.32 -27.99 -6.08
N ASN A 210 -1.19 -27.15 -5.04
CA ASN A 210 -1.85 -25.85 -4.96
C ASN A 210 -0.86 -24.75 -4.59
N THR A 211 -0.92 -23.64 -5.33
CA THR A 211 -0.21 -22.41 -4.96
C THR A 211 -1.17 -21.30 -4.60
N ILE A 212 -0.73 -20.40 -3.72
CA ILE A 212 -1.43 -19.16 -3.41
C ILE A 212 -0.49 -17.98 -3.57
N ASN A 213 -1.05 -16.81 -3.87
CA ASN A 213 -0.29 -15.58 -3.70
C ASN A 213 -0.12 -15.28 -2.20
N ALA A 214 1.10 -14.96 -1.82
CA ALA A 214 1.48 -14.66 -0.45
C ALA A 214 0.63 -13.56 0.18
N ILE A 215 0.03 -12.65 -0.60
CA ILE A 215 -0.76 -11.53 -0.07
C ILE A 215 -1.94 -12.05 0.75
N ASN A 216 -2.49 -13.21 0.37
CA ASN A 216 -3.57 -13.85 1.12
C ASN A 216 -3.11 -14.30 2.52
N PHE A 217 -1.86 -14.73 2.63
CA PHE A 217 -1.24 -15.10 3.89
C PHE A 217 -0.75 -13.88 4.66
N ALA A 218 -0.05 -12.97 4.00
CA ALA A 218 0.58 -11.85 4.63
C ALA A 218 -0.39 -10.73 5.03
N THR A 219 -1.67 -10.79 4.63
CA THR A 219 -2.72 -9.92 5.15
C THR A 219 -3.22 -10.41 6.52
N ARG A 220 -2.96 -9.62 7.56
CA ARG A 220 -3.30 -9.96 8.96
C ARG A 220 -4.07 -8.85 9.66
N ASN A 221 -4.83 -9.25 10.67
CA ASN A 221 -5.38 -8.32 11.65
C ASN A 221 -4.24 -7.76 12.50
N CYS A 222 -4.21 -6.44 12.68
CA CYS A 222 -3.21 -5.77 13.51
C CYS A 222 -3.85 -4.67 14.35
N LYS A 223 -3.17 -4.31 15.43
CA LYS A 223 -3.49 -3.15 16.27
C LYS A 223 -2.54 -2.03 15.89
N VAL A 224 -3.08 -0.91 15.46
CA VAL A 224 -2.33 0.27 15.02
C VAL A 224 -2.52 1.38 16.04
N THR A 225 -1.45 2.08 16.41
CA THR A 225 -1.49 3.23 17.33
C THR A 225 -0.64 4.36 16.75
N VAL A 226 -1.08 5.61 16.91
CA VAL A 226 -0.28 6.78 16.51
C VAL A 226 -0.08 7.67 17.72
N PRO A 227 1.16 7.71 18.26
CA PRO A 227 1.47 8.48 19.46
C PRO A 227 1.07 9.95 19.39
N LEU A 228 1.35 10.61 18.27
CA LEU A 228 1.18 12.04 18.14
C LEU A 228 0.74 12.43 16.72
N LYS A 229 -0.29 13.27 16.64
CA LYS A 229 -0.70 14.02 15.47
C LYS A 229 -0.85 15.48 15.88
N THR A 230 -0.24 16.38 15.13
CA THR A 230 -0.18 17.80 15.44
C THR A 230 -0.38 18.62 14.17
N ASP A 231 -1.15 19.68 14.29
CA ASP A 231 -1.42 20.66 13.24
C ASP A 231 -1.34 22.05 13.86
N ILE A 232 -0.34 22.84 13.47
CA ILE A 232 -0.06 24.16 14.05
C ILE A 232 0.01 25.16 12.93
N SER A 233 -0.87 26.15 12.93
CA SER A 233 -0.83 27.30 12.04
C SER A 233 -0.56 28.59 12.80
N ALA A 234 0.22 29.46 12.19
CA ALA A 234 0.43 30.83 12.63
C ALA A 234 0.27 31.75 11.43
N LYS A 235 -0.46 32.86 11.58
CA LYS A 235 -0.62 33.84 10.51
C LYS A 235 -0.56 35.27 11.01
N TRP A 236 0.05 36.11 10.19
CA TRP A 236 0.00 37.56 10.30
C TRP A 236 -1.08 38.07 9.37
N TYR A 237 -1.88 39.03 9.83
CA TYR A 237 -2.82 39.75 9.00
C TYR A 237 -2.57 41.25 9.07
N LEU A 238 -2.79 41.91 7.95
CA LEU A 238 -2.70 43.34 7.75
C LEU A 238 -3.96 43.79 7.00
N ALA A 239 -4.80 44.58 7.64
CA ALA A 239 -5.99 45.16 7.04
C ALA A 239 -5.88 46.68 6.97
N SER A 240 -6.22 47.25 5.81
CA SER A 240 -6.26 48.68 5.56
C SER A 240 -7.42 49.02 4.64
N LYS A 241 -8.44 49.72 5.18
CA LYS A 241 -9.68 50.08 4.48
C LYS A 241 -10.33 48.87 3.80
N SER A 242 -10.25 48.80 2.48
CA SER A 242 -10.82 47.73 1.65
C SER A 242 -9.89 46.54 1.47
N TRP A 243 -8.61 46.65 1.79
CA TRP A 243 -7.63 45.60 1.56
C TRP A 243 -7.32 44.81 2.82
N GLU A 244 -7.20 43.50 2.67
CA GLU A 244 -6.74 42.55 3.69
C GLU A 244 -5.63 41.68 3.08
N PHE A 245 -4.51 41.56 3.79
CA PHE A 245 -3.36 40.75 3.43
C PHE A 245 -3.03 39.81 4.57
N ASP A 246 -3.03 38.51 4.28
CA ASP A 246 -2.66 37.46 5.22
C ASP A 246 -1.43 36.73 4.69
N ILE A 247 -0.47 36.48 5.57
CA ILE A 247 0.61 35.53 5.31
C ILE A 247 0.74 34.61 6.52
N GLY A 248 0.87 33.32 6.26
CA GLY A 248 0.91 32.33 7.31
C GLY A 248 1.79 31.14 6.99
N TYR A 249 2.03 30.40 8.06
CA TYR A 249 2.83 29.20 8.08
C TYR A 249 2.06 28.14 8.85
N ASN A 250 2.01 26.94 8.30
CA ASN A 250 1.41 25.76 8.90
C ASN A 250 2.45 24.64 9.00
N PHE A 251 2.49 24.00 10.16
CA PHE A 251 3.33 22.87 10.49
C PHE A 251 2.43 21.70 10.85
N TYR A 252 2.51 20.65 10.05
CA TYR A 252 1.82 19.41 10.32
C TYR A 252 2.83 18.33 10.69
N PHE A 253 2.56 17.57 11.74
CA PHE A 253 3.37 16.45 12.16
C PHE A 253 2.51 15.26 12.56
N ARG A 254 2.92 14.07 12.13
CA ARG A 254 2.36 12.79 12.54
C ARG A 254 3.48 11.83 12.82
N SER A 255 3.53 11.28 14.02
CA SER A 255 4.51 10.26 14.39
C SER A 255 4.33 8.97 13.58
N LYS A 256 5.39 8.18 13.47
CA LYS A 256 5.33 6.82 12.90
C LYS A 256 4.27 5.98 13.62
N GLU A 257 3.55 5.14 12.86
CA GLU A 257 2.60 4.19 13.44
C GLU A 257 3.33 3.05 14.16
N HIS A 258 2.78 2.64 15.30
CA HIS A 258 3.17 1.39 15.97
C HIS A 258 2.16 0.30 15.66
N LEU A 259 2.63 -0.78 15.02
CA LEU A 259 1.81 -1.92 14.61
C LEU A 259 2.16 -3.15 15.43
N CYS A 260 1.13 -3.84 15.91
CA CYS A 260 1.25 -5.17 16.50
C CYS A 260 0.37 -6.14 15.73
N ILE A 261 0.96 -7.16 15.09
CA ILE A 261 0.24 -8.23 14.42
C ILE A 261 -0.50 -9.05 15.49
N ARG A 262 -1.80 -9.28 15.32
CA ARG A 262 -2.58 -10.12 16.22
C ARG A 262 -2.38 -11.58 15.78
N THR A 263 -1.40 -12.24 16.38
CA THR A 263 -1.07 -13.66 16.13
C THR A 263 -2.02 -14.64 16.83
N GLN A 264 -2.85 -14.16 17.75
CA GLN A 264 -3.67 -14.98 18.66
C GLN A 264 -5.01 -15.46 18.09
N CYS A 265 -5.25 -15.34 16.80
CA CYS A 265 -6.45 -15.92 16.18
C CYS A 265 -6.00 -16.86 15.07
N PRO A 266 -6.08 -18.20 15.21
CA PRO A 266 -5.89 -19.08 14.07
C PRO A 266 -6.98 -18.70 13.06
N CYS A 267 -6.58 -18.02 11.98
CA CYS A 267 -7.45 -17.96 10.83
C CYS A 267 -7.42 -19.34 10.18
N PRO A 268 -8.45 -19.75 9.42
CA PRO A 268 -8.42 -21.03 8.69
C PRO A 268 -7.20 -21.20 7.77
N LEU A 269 -6.49 -20.11 7.50
CA LEU A 269 -5.23 -20.10 6.77
C LEU A 269 -4.03 -20.53 7.63
N ASP A 270 -4.04 -20.30 8.94
CA ASP A 270 -2.96 -20.69 9.86
C ASP A 270 -2.99 -22.19 10.19
N GLU A 271 -4.10 -22.87 9.90
CA GLU A 271 -4.22 -24.33 9.96
C GLU A 271 -3.54 -25.02 8.77
N ARG A 272 -3.18 -24.25 7.74
CA ARG A 272 -2.56 -24.74 6.50
C ARG A 272 -1.07 -24.41 6.49
N ARG A 273 -0.27 -25.31 5.91
CA ARG A 273 1.18 -25.14 5.81
C ARG A 273 1.55 -24.54 4.47
N PHE A 274 2.36 -23.49 4.50
CA PHE A 274 2.81 -22.80 3.30
C PHE A 274 4.32 -22.63 3.31
N GLY A 275 4.94 -22.80 2.15
CA GLY A 275 6.36 -22.55 1.94
C GLY A 275 6.59 -21.69 0.71
N ILE A 276 7.67 -20.91 0.68
CA ILE A 276 7.94 -20.00 -0.43
C ILE A 276 8.35 -20.80 -1.67
N LYS A 277 7.67 -20.55 -2.81
CA LYS A 277 7.89 -21.30 -4.05
C LYS A 277 9.22 -20.92 -4.73
N GLY A 278 9.44 -19.62 -4.93
CA GLY A 278 10.54 -19.11 -5.76
C GLY A 278 10.43 -19.49 -7.26
N LEU A 279 11.59 -19.62 -7.92
CA LEU A 279 11.76 -19.91 -9.34
C LEU A 279 11.83 -21.40 -9.69
N GLU A 280 12.13 -22.27 -8.73
CA GLU A 280 12.15 -23.72 -8.98
C GLU A 280 10.78 -24.22 -9.45
N GLY A 281 10.77 -25.26 -10.29
CA GLY A 281 9.54 -25.93 -10.69
C GLY A 281 8.71 -26.42 -9.49
N VAL A 282 7.45 -26.77 -9.75
CA VAL A 282 6.57 -27.41 -8.77
C VAL A 282 6.68 -28.94 -8.79
N CYS A 283 7.50 -29.45 -9.70
CA CYS A 283 7.61 -30.84 -10.13
C CYS A 283 8.92 -31.01 -10.90
N CYS A 284 9.33 -32.26 -11.07
CA CYS A 284 10.48 -32.64 -11.87
C CYS A 284 10.18 -33.92 -12.67
N THR A 285 11.01 -34.19 -13.67
CA THR A 285 10.96 -35.44 -14.44
C THR A 285 12.09 -36.33 -13.97
N GLU A 286 11.73 -37.54 -13.54
CA GLU A 286 12.67 -38.54 -13.12
C GLU A 286 13.16 -39.36 -14.31
N TYR A 287 14.47 -39.42 -14.47
CA TYR A 287 15.17 -40.14 -15.52
C TYR A 287 16.09 -41.17 -14.91
N ARG A 288 16.19 -42.31 -15.58
CA ARG A 288 17.16 -43.36 -15.24
C ARG A 288 18.56 -42.93 -15.67
N VAL A 289 19.55 -43.24 -14.85
CA VAL A 289 20.97 -43.06 -15.16
C VAL A 289 21.66 -44.41 -15.25
N GLU A 290 22.27 -44.70 -16.40
CA GLU A 290 23.07 -45.90 -16.61
C GLU A 290 24.48 -45.50 -17.02
N ASN A 291 25.50 -45.96 -16.29
CA ASN A 291 26.92 -45.67 -16.57
C ASN A 291 27.24 -44.16 -16.72
N GLY A 292 26.55 -43.29 -15.96
CA GLY A 292 26.73 -41.84 -16.03
C GLY A 292 26.03 -41.15 -17.20
N ILE A 293 25.18 -41.88 -17.93
CA ILE A 293 24.36 -41.36 -19.04
C ILE A 293 22.91 -41.32 -18.59
N VAL A 294 22.27 -40.16 -18.71
CA VAL A 294 20.84 -39.98 -18.46
C VAL A 294 20.07 -40.47 -19.67
N GLN A 295 19.14 -41.39 -19.44
CA GLN A 295 18.33 -42.01 -20.48
C GLN A 295 17.16 -41.09 -20.86
N GLY A 296 17.34 -40.27 -21.90
CA GLY A 296 16.38 -39.23 -22.27
C GLY A 296 14.97 -39.72 -22.64
N PRO A 297 14.79 -40.76 -23.46
CA PRO A 297 13.45 -41.22 -23.84
C PRO A 297 12.72 -42.00 -22.73
N ILE A 298 13.39 -42.33 -21.61
CA ILE A 298 12.82 -43.16 -20.54
C ILE A 298 12.47 -42.28 -19.33
N ILE A 299 11.20 -41.91 -19.25
CA ILE A 299 10.63 -41.23 -18.08
C ILE A 299 10.18 -42.28 -17.07
N GLN A 300 10.64 -42.18 -15.82
CA GLN A 300 10.20 -43.07 -14.74
C GLN A 300 8.97 -42.54 -13.99
N ALA A 301 9.04 -41.27 -13.57
CA ALA A 301 7.98 -40.62 -12.81
C ALA A 301 8.01 -39.10 -12.98
N LEU A 302 6.92 -38.46 -12.56
CA LEU A 302 6.76 -37.01 -12.54
C LEU A 302 6.40 -36.53 -11.13
N PRO A 303 7.32 -36.67 -10.15
CA PRO A 303 7.02 -36.33 -8.77
C PRO A 303 6.84 -34.82 -8.57
N LEU A 304 6.00 -34.46 -7.61
CA LEU A 304 5.87 -33.10 -7.12
C LEU A 304 7.09 -32.72 -6.26
N LEU A 305 7.57 -31.49 -6.44
CA LEU A 305 8.72 -30.98 -5.67
C LEU A 305 8.27 -30.36 -4.36
N ASN A 306 8.63 -31.03 -3.27
CA ASN A 306 8.34 -30.60 -1.91
C ASN A 306 9.27 -29.47 -1.42
N THR A 307 10.33 -29.15 -2.16
CA THR A 307 11.29 -28.12 -1.76
C THR A 307 10.70 -26.71 -1.82
N THR A 308 11.27 -25.85 -0.98
CA THR A 308 10.92 -24.44 -0.84
C THR A 308 12.15 -23.56 -1.01
N GLN A 309 11.97 -22.35 -1.53
CA GLN A 309 13.02 -21.35 -1.65
C GLN A 309 12.77 -20.21 -0.67
N SER A 310 12.98 -20.45 0.63
CA SER A 310 12.68 -19.51 1.72
C SER A 310 13.35 -18.15 1.59
N ARG A 311 14.47 -18.05 0.85
CA ARG A 311 15.21 -16.81 0.57
C ARG A 311 14.83 -16.14 -0.75
N ALA A 312 13.78 -16.58 -1.45
CA ALA A 312 13.40 -16.00 -2.74
C ALA A 312 12.88 -14.56 -2.58
N THR A 313 13.23 -13.67 -3.51
CA THR A 313 12.79 -12.27 -3.48
C THR A 313 12.04 -11.90 -4.76
N MET A 314 11.23 -10.84 -4.73
CA MET A 314 10.49 -10.36 -5.91
C MET A 314 11.39 -9.74 -6.99
N PHE A 315 12.58 -9.24 -6.62
CA PHE A 315 13.40 -8.40 -7.50
C PHE A 315 14.65 -9.08 -8.01
N GLN A 316 15.08 -10.17 -7.38
CA GLN A 316 16.24 -10.92 -7.83
C GLN A 316 15.82 -12.34 -8.17
N ALA A 317 15.74 -12.61 -9.47
CA ALA A 317 15.66 -13.96 -9.99
C ALA A 317 16.96 -14.70 -9.65
N ARG A 318 16.95 -15.45 -8.56
CA ARG A 318 18.03 -16.40 -8.24
C ARG A 318 17.56 -17.77 -8.67
N LEU A 319 18.19 -18.29 -9.72
CA LEU A 319 17.99 -19.68 -10.11
C LEU A 319 18.24 -20.57 -8.88
N PRO A 320 17.42 -21.60 -8.65
CA PRO A 320 17.74 -22.59 -7.63
C PRO A 320 19.17 -23.06 -7.84
N ARG A 321 19.93 -23.17 -6.73
CA ARG A 321 21.22 -23.85 -6.78
C ARG A 321 20.89 -25.28 -7.18
N SER A 322 21.43 -25.74 -8.31
CA SER A 322 21.30 -27.15 -8.71
C SER A 322 21.67 -28.03 -7.52
N ALA A 323 20.85 -29.05 -7.27
CA ALA A 323 21.22 -30.08 -6.31
C ALA A 323 22.60 -30.63 -6.68
N ALA A 324 23.36 -31.04 -5.66
CA ALA A 324 24.63 -31.71 -5.91
C ALA A 324 24.34 -33.00 -6.70
N VAL A 325 25.15 -33.26 -7.72
CA VAL A 325 25.10 -34.53 -8.45
C VAL A 325 25.41 -35.64 -7.44
N PRO A 326 24.52 -36.61 -7.20
CA PRO A 326 24.83 -37.73 -6.32
C PRO A 326 26.01 -38.53 -6.86
N GLU A 327 26.73 -39.22 -5.98
CA GLU A 327 27.80 -40.13 -6.40
C GLU A 327 27.15 -41.42 -6.94
N ASN A 328 27.24 -41.67 -8.26
CA ASN A 328 26.60 -42.79 -8.97
C ASN A 328 25.07 -42.90 -8.76
N PRO A 329 24.28 -41.91 -9.21
CA PRO A 329 22.83 -42.00 -9.09
C PRO A 329 22.29 -43.13 -9.98
N GLU A 330 21.34 -43.91 -9.46
CA GLU A 330 20.52 -44.80 -10.30
C GLU A 330 19.46 -43.99 -11.06
N ASP A 331 18.87 -43.00 -10.39
CA ASP A 331 17.85 -42.10 -10.93
C ASP A 331 18.16 -40.65 -10.54
N ILE A 332 17.76 -39.71 -11.41
CA ILE A 332 17.87 -38.27 -11.15
C ILE A 332 16.56 -37.57 -11.49
N CYS A 333 16.26 -36.50 -10.77
CA CYS A 333 15.13 -35.65 -11.09
C CYS A 333 15.59 -34.32 -11.69
N LEU A 334 15.09 -34.01 -12.90
CA LEU A 334 15.43 -32.80 -13.63
C LEU A 334 14.24 -31.85 -13.64
N SER A 335 14.50 -30.57 -13.32
CA SER A 335 13.51 -29.50 -13.27
C SER A 335 13.99 -28.32 -14.08
N TRP A 336 13.41 -28.04 -15.26
CA TRP A 336 13.51 -26.74 -15.95
C TRP A 336 12.63 -26.70 -17.22
N ASN A 337 11.96 -25.57 -17.48
CA ASN A 337 11.38 -25.16 -18.77
C ASN A 337 10.49 -26.16 -19.55
N SER A 338 9.80 -27.08 -18.89
CA SER A 338 8.85 -28.02 -19.53
C SER A 338 9.44 -28.85 -20.68
N ARG A 339 10.77 -28.87 -20.85
CA ARG A 339 11.42 -29.66 -21.90
C ARG A 339 11.66 -31.06 -21.38
N LEU A 340 11.38 -32.04 -22.20
CA LEU A 340 11.76 -33.42 -21.97
C LEU A 340 13.10 -33.66 -22.69
N LEU A 341 13.99 -34.44 -22.08
CA LEU A 341 15.09 -35.03 -22.82
C LEU A 341 14.51 -35.94 -23.91
N THR A 342 14.99 -35.79 -25.13
CA THR A 342 14.63 -36.64 -26.28
C THR A 342 15.70 -37.68 -26.59
N ASP A 343 16.91 -37.44 -26.10
CA ASP A 343 18.11 -38.21 -26.40
C ASP A 343 18.90 -38.45 -25.11
N ASP A 344 19.75 -39.46 -25.13
CA ASP A 344 20.64 -39.77 -24.02
C ASP A 344 21.72 -38.71 -23.88
N VAL A 345 21.90 -38.18 -22.67
CA VAL A 345 22.86 -37.10 -22.39
C VAL A 345 23.76 -37.51 -21.23
N PRO A 346 25.10 -37.38 -21.37
CA PRO A 346 26.01 -37.55 -20.24
C PRO A 346 25.67 -36.60 -19.09
N LEU A 347 25.70 -37.09 -17.85
CA LEU A 347 25.32 -36.33 -16.66
C LEU A 347 26.08 -35.00 -16.51
N ASN A 348 27.34 -34.97 -16.94
CA ASN A 348 28.20 -33.77 -16.92
C ASN A 348 27.94 -32.78 -18.08
N GLN A 349 27.03 -33.09 -19.00
CA GLN A 349 26.67 -32.28 -20.17
C GLN A 349 25.21 -31.77 -20.13
N LEU A 350 24.51 -31.93 -19.00
CA LEU A 350 23.16 -31.39 -18.80
C LEU A 350 23.18 -29.88 -18.56
N THR A 351 23.33 -29.08 -19.62
CA THR A 351 23.41 -27.62 -19.51
C THR A 351 22.05 -26.93 -19.45
N ASP A 352 21.01 -27.58 -19.98
CA ASP A 352 19.68 -26.98 -20.15
C ASP A 352 18.70 -27.34 -19.01
N PHE A 353 19.15 -28.14 -18.05
CA PHE A 353 18.34 -28.67 -16.95
C PHE A 353 18.97 -28.32 -15.60
N ILE A 354 18.13 -28.19 -14.58
CA ILE A 354 18.58 -28.07 -13.18
C ILE A 354 18.28 -29.40 -12.50
N LEU A 355 19.25 -29.98 -11.79
CA LEU A 355 18.98 -31.11 -10.90
C LEU A 355 18.12 -30.60 -9.75
N ALA A 356 16.92 -31.15 -9.65
CA ALA A 356 15.99 -30.80 -8.61
C ALA A 356 16.45 -31.39 -7.28
N ASP A 357 16.32 -30.63 -6.20
CA ASP A 357 16.53 -31.18 -4.87
C ASP A 357 15.24 -31.89 -4.45
N THR A 358 15.29 -33.20 -4.26
CA THR A 358 14.16 -34.01 -3.80
C THR A 358 14.30 -34.41 -2.33
N THR A 359 15.40 -34.03 -1.69
CA THR A 359 15.79 -34.50 -0.36
C THR A 359 15.61 -33.45 0.72
N ALA A 360 15.65 -32.16 0.36
CA ALA A 360 15.46 -31.07 1.31
C ALA A 360 14.02 -31.01 1.83
N SER A 361 13.88 -30.96 3.15
CA SER A 361 12.59 -30.72 3.82
C SER A 361 12.11 -29.29 3.55
N PRO A 362 10.80 -29.07 3.35
CA PRO A 362 10.25 -27.73 3.16
C PRO A 362 10.43 -26.85 4.40
N GLU A 363 10.67 -25.55 4.15
CA GLU A 363 10.66 -24.51 5.18
C GLU A 363 9.34 -23.74 5.10
N PHE A 364 8.62 -23.71 6.23
CA PHE A 364 7.28 -23.12 6.29
C PHE A 364 7.30 -21.68 6.79
N VAL A 365 6.47 -20.85 6.18
CA VAL A 365 6.22 -19.49 6.65
C VAL A 365 5.19 -19.47 7.77
N THR A 366 5.42 -18.58 8.71
CA THR A 366 4.61 -18.34 9.90
C THR A 366 4.28 -16.85 10.02
N CYS A 367 3.43 -16.48 10.98
CA CYS A 367 3.17 -15.07 11.26
C CYS A 367 4.39 -14.32 11.81
N ASN A 368 5.39 -15.03 12.36
CA ASN A 368 6.61 -14.40 12.87
C ASN A 368 7.54 -13.94 11.74
N ASP A 369 7.39 -14.53 10.56
CA ASP A 369 8.18 -14.17 9.38
C ASP A 369 7.66 -12.89 8.70
N LEU A 370 6.55 -12.31 9.18
CA LEU A 370 5.99 -11.07 8.67
C LEU A 370 6.64 -9.86 9.34
N ASN A 371 7.11 -8.91 8.54
CA ASN A 371 7.73 -7.67 9.00
C ASN A 371 6.67 -6.61 9.33
N PRO A 372 6.44 -6.25 10.62
CA PRO A 372 5.41 -5.26 10.98
C PRO A 372 5.69 -3.86 10.43
N SER A 373 6.96 -3.51 10.23
CA SER A 373 7.34 -2.19 9.71
C SER A 373 7.00 -2.01 8.23
N SER A 374 6.86 -3.09 7.47
CA SER A 374 6.52 -3.05 6.03
C SER A 374 5.09 -2.59 5.76
N ALA A 375 4.23 -2.56 6.78
CA ALA A 375 2.85 -2.10 6.68
C ALA A 375 2.58 -0.84 7.52
N ALA A 376 3.59 -0.36 8.24
CA ALA A 376 3.51 0.81 9.09
C ALA A 376 3.66 2.07 8.25
N GLN A 377 2.78 3.04 8.44
CA GLN A 377 3.02 4.37 7.88
C GLN A 377 4.15 5.05 8.66
N GLY A 378 5.13 5.59 7.91
CA GLY A 378 6.23 6.35 8.47
C GLY A 378 5.75 7.64 9.14
N ALA A 379 6.65 8.29 9.88
CA ALA A 379 6.40 9.65 10.34
C ALA A 379 6.20 10.58 9.13
N MET A 380 5.43 11.63 9.32
CA MET A 380 5.14 12.67 8.33
C MET A 380 5.29 14.02 9.01
N MET A 381 5.95 14.94 8.33
CA MET A 381 6.16 16.31 8.76
C MET A 381 6.11 17.17 7.52
N THR A 382 5.30 18.23 7.54
CA THR A 382 5.23 19.18 6.45
C THR A 382 5.24 20.60 6.96
N HIS A 383 5.74 21.46 6.08
CA HIS A 383 5.86 22.89 6.24
C HIS A 383 5.08 23.52 5.10
N LYS A 384 4.08 24.32 5.43
CA LYS A 384 3.23 24.99 4.45
C LYS A 384 3.31 26.49 4.65
N PHE A 385 3.66 27.22 3.60
CA PHE A 385 3.46 28.68 3.56
C PHE A 385 2.22 28.98 2.76
N PHE A 386 1.38 29.87 3.28
CA PHE A 386 0.16 30.29 2.61
C PHE A 386 0.01 31.80 2.69
N GLY A 387 -0.66 32.37 1.71
CA GLY A 387 -0.93 33.79 1.65
C GLY A 387 -2.25 34.07 0.95
N HIS A 388 -2.86 35.18 1.33
CA HIS A 388 -4.15 35.60 0.82
C HIS A 388 -4.23 37.12 0.73
N ILE A 389 -4.83 37.62 -0.34
CA ILE A 389 -5.11 39.04 -0.56
C ILE A 389 -6.60 39.16 -0.85
N ASN A 390 -7.28 40.06 -0.15
CA ASN A 390 -8.71 40.28 -0.30
C ASN A 390 -9.04 41.77 -0.42
N TYR A 391 -10.03 42.07 -1.26
CA TYR A 391 -10.59 43.40 -1.45
C TYR A 391 -12.08 43.40 -1.11
N THR A 392 -12.48 44.30 -0.22
CA THR A 392 -13.88 44.50 0.19
C THR A 392 -14.40 45.82 -0.37
N PHE A 393 -15.47 45.74 -1.17
CA PHE A 393 -16.17 46.86 -1.77
C PHE A 393 -17.08 47.53 -0.72
N SER A 394 -16.47 48.35 0.15
CA SER A 394 -17.12 49.00 1.29
C SER A 394 -18.13 50.09 0.93
N GLU A 395 -18.18 50.52 -0.34
CA GLU A 395 -19.14 51.54 -0.83
C GLU A 395 -20.50 50.94 -1.23
N SER A 396 -20.65 49.62 -1.16
CA SER A 396 -21.90 48.92 -1.46
C SER A 396 -22.60 48.53 -0.17
N CYS A 397 -23.94 48.65 -0.14
CA CYS A 397 -24.76 48.24 1.00
C CYS A 397 -24.57 46.76 1.41
N TYR A 398 -24.03 45.95 0.51
CA TYR A 398 -23.86 44.49 0.70
C TYR A 398 -22.40 44.09 0.95
N ASN A 399 -21.48 45.05 1.12
CA ASN A 399 -20.05 44.87 1.34
C ASN A 399 -19.47 43.63 0.62
N PRO A 400 -19.59 43.50 -0.71
CA PRO A 400 -19.03 42.36 -1.42
C PRO A 400 -17.53 42.30 -1.21
N PHE A 401 -16.97 41.10 -1.21
CA PHE A 401 -15.52 40.92 -1.17
C PHE A 401 -15.06 39.88 -2.19
N LEU A 402 -13.85 40.08 -2.70
CA LEU A 402 -13.16 39.17 -3.60
C LEU A 402 -11.69 39.08 -3.19
N GLY A 403 -11.20 37.86 -3.06
CA GLY A 403 -9.82 37.57 -2.71
C GLY A 403 -9.25 36.40 -3.49
N ILE A 404 -7.93 36.38 -3.55
CA ILE A 404 -7.13 35.29 -4.11
C ILE A 404 -6.14 34.82 -3.05
N GLY A 405 -5.79 33.55 -3.10
CA GLY A 405 -4.78 33.00 -2.21
C GLY A 405 -4.03 31.85 -2.84
N GLY A 406 -2.93 31.49 -2.20
CA GLY A 406 -2.14 30.35 -2.59
C GLY A 406 -1.37 29.77 -1.42
N GLU A 407 -0.95 28.52 -1.57
CA GLU A 407 -0.12 27.81 -0.62
C GLU A 407 0.92 26.94 -1.34
N ILE A 408 2.05 26.76 -0.68
CA ILE A 408 3.09 25.81 -1.03
C ILE A 408 3.39 24.97 0.19
N GLU A 409 3.45 23.64 0.04
CA GLU A 409 3.71 22.68 1.10
C GLU A 409 4.85 21.75 0.71
N PHE A 410 5.80 21.58 1.62
CA PHE A 410 6.99 20.75 1.43
C PHE A 410 7.28 19.92 2.68
N ASP A 411 7.90 18.77 2.48
CA ASP A 411 8.09 17.70 3.45
C ASP A 411 9.44 17.81 4.21
N GLY A 412 10.29 18.76 3.81
CA GLY A 412 11.63 18.97 4.36
C GLY A 412 12.65 17.99 3.76
N HIS A 413 13.58 17.46 4.57
CA HIS A 413 14.58 16.48 4.13
C HIS A 413 14.09 15.04 4.34
N HIS A 414 13.82 14.31 3.24
CA HIS A 414 13.54 12.87 3.21
C HIS A 414 12.38 12.40 4.10
N ASN A 415 11.20 12.98 3.92
CA ASN A 415 10.02 12.56 4.65
C ASN A 415 9.03 11.79 3.77
N ASN A 416 8.02 11.18 4.38
CA ASN A 416 6.99 10.42 3.66
C ASN A 416 5.79 11.29 3.25
N ALA A 417 5.92 12.61 3.32
CA ALA A 417 4.80 13.52 3.08
C ALA A 417 4.78 14.04 1.64
N LEU A 418 3.59 14.39 1.15
CA LEU A 418 3.39 14.85 -0.22
C LEU A 418 3.72 16.34 -0.30
N GLN A 419 4.56 16.72 -1.26
CA GLN A 419 4.75 18.13 -1.63
C GLN A 419 3.59 18.56 -2.54
N GLN A 420 2.98 19.69 -2.23
CA GLN A 420 1.82 20.19 -2.98
C GLN A 420 1.79 21.71 -3.02
N TRP A 421 1.07 22.25 -3.99
CA TRP A 421 0.74 23.67 -4.05
C TRP A 421 -0.73 23.80 -4.40
N ALA A 422 -1.35 24.88 -3.94
CA ALA A 422 -2.71 25.22 -4.33
C ALA A 422 -2.85 26.72 -4.55
N ALA A 423 -3.81 27.09 -5.39
CA ALA A 423 -4.27 28.46 -5.56
C ALA A 423 -5.80 28.45 -5.53
N TRP A 424 -6.40 29.48 -4.97
CA TRP A 424 -7.85 29.58 -4.86
C TRP A 424 -8.34 31.02 -5.00
N ILE A 425 -9.62 31.14 -5.31
CA ILE A 425 -10.36 32.41 -5.33
C ILE A 425 -11.48 32.29 -4.29
N LYS A 426 -11.68 33.34 -3.52
CA LYS A 426 -12.71 33.44 -2.49
C LYS A 426 -13.55 34.68 -2.78
N GLY A 427 -14.87 34.56 -2.71
CA GLY A 427 -15.76 35.71 -2.83
C GLY A 427 -16.99 35.55 -1.96
N GLY A 428 -17.60 36.66 -1.58
CA GLY A 428 -18.80 36.67 -0.75
C GLY A 428 -19.44 38.05 -0.64
N ILE A 429 -20.57 38.08 0.06
CA ILE A 429 -21.35 39.28 0.37
C ILE A 429 -21.72 39.24 1.85
N SER A 430 -21.79 40.40 2.50
CA SER A 430 -22.23 40.54 3.89
C SER A 430 -23.46 41.44 3.94
N PHE A 431 -24.51 41.00 4.63
CA PHE A 431 -25.78 41.72 4.76
C PHE A 431 -25.98 42.33 6.14
#